data_AF-A0A9K3NJ53-F1
#
_entry.id   AF-A0A9K3NJ53-F1
#
_cell.length_a   1.000
_cell.length_b   1.000
_cell.length_c   1.000
_cell.angle_alpha   90.00
_cell.angle_beta   90.00
_cell.angle_gamma   90.00
#
_symmetry.space_group_name_H-M   'P 1'
#
loop_
_entity.id
_entity.type
_entity.pdbx_description
1 polymer ?
#
loop_
_entity_poly.entity_id
_entity_poly.type
_entity_poly.pdbx_seq_one_letter_code
_entity_poly.pdbx_strand_id
1 'polypeptide(L)'
;MRALIEQCWSSHPQKRPEFWQLVKVLEEFETLVAREGNLDLLQYPTCLDHKKGLRHWIQKLGPHHHHHHQQSNSPMPKPRFS
;
A
#
# COMPACT_ATOMS: atom_id res chain seq x y z
N MET A 1 -7.17 11.91 -7.76
CA MET A 1 -7.63 10.81 -6.87
C MET A 1 -8.73 9.94 -7.44
N ARG A 2 -9.82 10.49 -7.98
CA ARG A 2 -10.92 9.70 -8.57
C ARG A 2 -10.43 8.64 -9.57
N ALA A 3 -9.49 8.99 -10.44
CA ALA A 3 -8.87 8.06 -11.38
C ALA A 3 -8.16 6.86 -10.72
N LEU A 4 -7.52 7.07 -9.55
CA LEU A 4 -6.83 5.98 -8.82
C LEU A 4 -7.85 4.98 -8.28
N ILE A 5 -8.92 5.48 -7.66
CA ILE A 5 -10.06 4.67 -7.20
C ILE A 5 -10.64 3.91 -8.39
N GLU A 6 -10.75 4.59 -9.55
CA GLU A 6 -11.26 4.00 -10.77
C GLU A 6 -10.45 2.83 -11.32
N GLN A 7 -9.11 2.90 -11.19
CA GLN A 7 -8.23 1.80 -11.57
C GLN A 7 -8.29 0.65 -10.54
N CYS A 8 -8.35 0.96 -9.24
CA CYS A 8 -8.41 -0.05 -8.17
C CYS A 8 -9.64 -0.94 -8.23
N TRP A 9 -10.81 -0.38 -8.57
CA TRP A 9 -12.07 -1.10 -8.63
C TRP A 9 -12.41 -1.61 -10.04
N SER A 10 -11.44 -1.66 -10.97
CA SER A 10 -11.66 -2.18 -12.33
C SER A 10 -12.24 -3.59 -12.30
N SER A 11 -13.25 -3.84 -13.16
CA SER A 11 -13.81 -5.17 -13.39
C SER A 11 -12.78 -6.15 -13.97
N HIS A 12 -11.77 -5.64 -14.66
CA HIS A 12 -10.68 -6.43 -15.23
C HIS A 12 -9.49 -6.44 -14.26
N PRO A 13 -9.11 -7.60 -13.68
CA PRO A 13 -8.03 -7.69 -12.69
C PRO A 13 -6.68 -7.18 -13.20
N GLN A 14 -6.39 -7.37 -14.50
CA GLN A 14 -5.12 -7.00 -15.13
C GLN A 14 -4.94 -5.47 -15.25
N LYS A 15 -6.04 -4.72 -15.13
CA LYS A 15 -6.01 -3.25 -15.13
C LYS A 15 -5.89 -2.67 -13.73
N ARG A 16 -5.99 -3.49 -12.68
CA ARG A 16 -5.82 -3.00 -11.31
C ARG A 16 -4.33 -2.74 -11.08
N PRO A 17 -3.98 -1.60 -10.48
CA PRO A 17 -2.59 -1.29 -10.18
C PRO A 17 -2.07 -2.26 -9.13
N GLU A 18 -0.81 -2.62 -9.25
CA GLU A 18 -0.13 -3.35 -8.20
C GLU A 18 0.05 -2.48 -6.95
N PHE A 19 0.17 -3.13 -5.80
CA PHE A 19 0.24 -2.45 -4.51
C PHE A 19 1.35 -1.40 -4.45
N TRP A 20 2.51 -1.67 -5.05
CA TRP A 20 3.63 -0.73 -5.06
C TRP A 20 3.32 0.55 -5.85
N GLN A 21 2.49 0.46 -6.91
CA GLN A 21 2.06 1.61 -7.70
C GLN A 21 1.11 2.48 -6.90
N LEU A 22 0.22 1.86 -6.11
CA LEU A 22 -0.69 2.56 -5.21
C LEU A 22 0.08 3.34 -4.15
N VAL A 23 1.04 2.69 -3.49
CA VAL A 23 1.82 3.34 -2.44
C VAL A 23 2.60 4.53 -2.99
N LYS A 24 3.22 4.40 -4.17
CA LYS A 24 3.96 5.49 -4.81
C LYS A 24 3.06 6.71 -5.08
N VAL A 25 1.88 6.49 -5.67
CA VAL A 25 0.93 7.59 -5.95
C VAL A 25 0.44 8.23 -4.65
N LEU A 26 0.24 7.46 -3.58
CA LEU A 26 -0.20 7.98 -2.29
C LEU A 26 0.89 8.79 -1.56
N GLU A 27 2.15 8.42 -1.68
CA GLU A 27 3.27 9.21 -1.13
C GLU A 27 3.46 10.54 -1.86
N GLU A 28 3.42 10.51 -3.20
CA GLU A 28 3.49 11.72 -4.03
C GLU A 28 2.29 12.63 -3.71
N PHE A 29 1.12 12.03 -3.52
CA PHE A 29 -0.08 12.73 -3.09
C PHE A 29 0.08 13.43 -1.75
N GLU A 30 0.55 12.72 -0.72
CA GLU A 30 0.79 13.30 0.61
C GLU A 30 1.76 14.47 0.54
N THR A 31 2.85 14.33 -0.24
CA THR A 31 3.86 15.36 -0.42
C THR A 31 3.30 16.61 -1.09
N LEU A 32 2.51 16.45 -2.16
CA LEU A 32 1.87 17.58 -2.86
C LEU A 32 0.83 18.27 -1.99
N VAL A 33 0.05 17.51 -1.23
CA VAL A 33 -0.93 18.06 -0.29
C VAL A 33 -0.23 18.87 0.81
N ALA A 34 0.87 18.35 1.35
CA ALA A 34 1.65 19.04 2.37
C ALA A 34 2.30 20.34 1.85
N ARG A 35 2.66 20.41 0.56
CA ARG A 35 3.36 21.56 -0.03
C ARG A 35 2.44 22.61 -0.63
N GLU A 36 1.50 22.21 -1.47
CA GLU A 36 0.66 23.13 -2.26
C GLU A 36 -0.76 23.27 -1.70
N GLY A 37 -1.21 22.38 -0.80
CA GLY A 37 -2.60 22.33 -0.33
C GLY A 37 -3.62 22.10 -1.46
N ASN A 38 -3.17 21.79 -2.68
CA ASN A 38 -3.98 21.67 -3.88
C ASN A 38 -3.62 20.41 -4.67
N LEU A 39 -4.66 19.74 -5.16
CA LEU A 39 -4.69 18.33 -5.56
C LEU A 39 -4.69 18.12 -7.08
N ASP A 40 -4.73 19.20 -7.87
CA ASP A 40 -5.01 19.14 -9.32
C ASP A 40 -3.81 18.69 -10.18
N LEU A 41 -2.61 18.63 -9.60
CA LEU A 41 -1.34 18.43 -10.33
C LEU A 41 -0.89 16.97 -10.46
N LEU A 42 -1.58 16.00 -9.87
CA LEU A 42 -1.21 14.59 -9.98
C LEU A 42 -1.56 14.01 -11.34
N GLN A 43 -0.78 14.38 -12.35
CA GLN A 43 -0.66 13.62 -13.58
C GLN A 43 0.10 12.33 -13.25
N TYR A 44 -0.64 11.22 -13.34
CA TYR A 44 -0.22 9.87 -13.00
C TYR A 44 1.14 9.53 -13.65
N PRO A 45 2.24 9.36 -12.88
CA PRO A 45 3.52 9.03 -13.48
C PRO A 45 3.50 7.57 -13.92
N THR A 46 3.68 7.34 -15.21
CA THR A 46 3.80 6.02 -15.82
C THR A 46 4.93 5.26 -15.11
N CYS A 47 4.53 4.21 -14.40
CA CYS A 47 5.33 3.50 -13.42
C CYS A 47 6.46 2.69 -14.09
N LEU A 48 7.67 3.27 -14.17
CA LEU A 48 8.88 2.53 -14.53
C LEU A 48 9.59 2.01 -13.27
N ASP A 49 9.43 0.70 -13.08
CA ASP A 49 10.27 -0.26 -12.35
C ASP A 49 10.69 0.07 -10.90
N HIS A 50 11.31 -0.93 -10.27
CA HIS A 50 12.04 -0.96 -9.00
C HIS A 50 11.35 -1.77 -7.90
N LYS A 51 11.45 -3.09 -8.10
CA LYS A 51 11.24 -4.24 -7.19
C LYS A 51 11.83 -4.09 -5.76
N LYS A 52 12.49 -2.97 -5.46
CA LYS A 52 13.05 -2.61 -4.15
C LYS A 52 12.00 -1.96 -3.23
N GLY A 53 11.00 -1.26 -3.79
CA GLY A 53 9.95 -0.59 -3.01
C GLY A 53 9.09 -1.56 -2.21
N LEU A 54 8.62 -2.64 -2.84
CA LEU A 54 7.69 -3.58 -2.19
C LEU A 54 8.26 -4.20 -0.90
N ARG A 55 9.54 -4.58 -0.89
CA ARG A 55 10.17 -5.16 0.30
C ARG A 55 10.32 -4.15 1.44
N HIS A 56 10.59 -2.89 1.12
CA HIS A 56 10.65 -1.81 2.10
C HIS A 56 9.29 -1.60 2.77
N TRP A 57 8.20 -1.63 2.00
CA TRP A 57 6.84 -1.46 2.51
C TRP A 57 6.35 -2.61 3.39
N ILE A 58 6.70 -3.86 3.06
CA ILE A 58 6.37 -5.02 3.89
C ILE A 58 7.02 -4.89 5.28
N GLN A 59 8.27 -4.39 5.35
CA GLN A 59 8.95 -4.16 6.63
C GLN A 59 8.37 -2.97 7.40
N LYS A 60 7.95 -1.90 6.70
CA LYS A 60 7.38 -0.69 7.31
C LYS A 60 5.96 -0.91 7.85
N LEU A 61 5.14 -1.70 7.16
CA LEU A 61 3.74 -1.98 7.50
C LEU A 61 3.54 -3.30 8.25
N GLY A 62 4.59 -4.12 8.38
CA GLY A 62 4.57 -5.33 9.19
C GLY A 62 4.42 -5.01 10.67
N PRO A 63 3.95 -5.96 11.50
CA PRO A 63 3.88 -5.79 12.94
C PRO A 63 5.26 -5.41 13.48
N HIS A 64 5.40 -4.20 14.03
CA HIS A 64 6.58 -3.81 14.79
C HIS A 64 6.58 -4.63 16.09
N HIS A 65 7.13 -5.84 16.01
CA HIS A 65 7.46 -6.63 17.19
C HIS A 65 8.55 -5.86 17.95
N HIS A 66 8.11 -5.01 18.87
CA HIS A 66 8.95 -4.58 19.97
C HIS A 66 9.44 -5.86 20.65
N HIS A 67 10.75 -5.95 20.79
CA HIS A 67 11.48 -7.06 21.37
C HIS A 67 11.17 -7.14 22.87
N HIS A 68 9.94 -7.51 23.25
CA HIS A 68 9.65 -7.93 24.62
C HIS A 68 9.79 -9.45 24.69
N HIS A 69 10.88 -9.82 25.31
CA HIS A 69 11.26 -11.16 25.69
C HIS A 69 10.13 -11.89 26.44
N GLN A 70 9.99 -13.18 26.11
CA GLN A 70 9.38 -14.31 26.83
C GLN A 70 7.88 -14.67 26.68
N GLN A 71 7.72 -15.80 25.98
CA GLN A 71 6.92 -17.00 26.32
C GLN A 71 5.39 -16.93 26.25
N SER A 72 4.84 -17.48 25.15
CA SER A 72 3.67 -18.39 25.18
C SER A 72 3.42 -18.96 23.78
N ASN A 73 3.79 -20.23 23.59
CA ASN A 73 3.35 -21.04 22.45
C ASN A 73 1.86 -21.36 22.63
N SER A 74 0.97 -20.79 21.83
CA SER A 74 -0.37 -21.34 21.63
C SER A 74 -0.78 -21.23 20.15
N PRO A 75 -1.13 -22.34 19.46
CA PRO A 75 -1.65 -22.27 18.11
C PRO A 75 -3.11 -21.78 18.17
N MET A 76 -3.37 -20.59 17.65
CA MET A 76 -4.74 -20.06 17.51
C MET A 76 -5.58 -21.02 16.65
N PRO A 77 -6.78 -21.44 17.11
CA PRO A 77 -7.64 -22.31 16.32
C PRO A 77 -8.23 -21.54 15.13
N LYS A 78 -8.18 -22.16 13.94
CA LYS A 78 -8.78 -21.63 12.72
C LYS A 78 -10.30 -21.53 12.88
N PRO A 79 -10.94 -20.41 12.50
CA PRO A 79 -12.40 -20.31 12.54
C PRO A 79 -13.02 -21.26 11.52
N ARG A 80 -13.90 -22.16 11.99
CA ARG A 80 -14.84 -22.90 11.14
C ARG A 80 -16.08 -22.04 10.97
N PHE A 81 -16.33 -21.63 9.74
CA PHE A 81 -17.64 -21.10 9.37
C PHE A 81 -18.58 -22.29 9.13
N SER A 82 -19.74 -22.25 9.79
CA SER A 82 -20.84 -23.21 9.62
C SER A 82 -21.72 -22.80 8.45
#